data_AF-A0A559KG49-F1
#
_entry.id   AF-A0A559KG49-F1
#
_cell.length_a   1.000
_cell.length_b   1.000
_cell.length_c   1.000
_cell.angle_alpha   90.00
_cell.angle_beta   90.00
_cell.angle_gamma   90.00
#
_symmetry.space_group_name_H-M   'P 1'
#
loop_
_entity.id
_entity.type
_entity.pdbx_description
1 polymer ?
#
loop_
_entity_poly.entity_id
_entity_poly.type
_entity_poly.pdbx_seq_one_letter_code
_entity_poly.pdbx_strand_id
1 'polypeptide(L)'
;MKIGYRSLHVAAGVFLCLLISLTACLTATAAPSSAFYHKFEPPALPPLITLFENTPLYPEPDESVDPWASISPQTVETVEAEKDWYIAPQSDDAGKRWIKIKTTWLGDMWIHLNYDRIGMLKAADTNIALIWSAALYSEPVKDALTDVVLSPQTVHCNAFFVTPSGDVAYRIETSWLGDQWLVRPNNILLDMEILNREMTLPTETLRMEDYDTAQRLQRPSEAHFIPPQTVFALEKTVNNQYHVRAEDGSTFWINPAYAQPPQAKEIDETIELSKETLVHLVPTTFYPFFGTLTPQKVKAFKQWDAPDGQRWYRIHSWNGDLWILPNQ
;
A
#
# COMPACT_ATOMS: atom_id res chain seq x y z
N MET A 1 56.39 -35.18 8.53
CA MET A 1 57.74 -35.68 8.22
C MET A 1 57.72 -36.26 6.80
N LYS A 2 58.59 -35.76 5.90
CA LYS A 2 58.82 -36.10 4.46
C LYS A 2 57.62 -35.80 3.51
N ILE A 3 57.61 -34.71 2.73
CA ILE A 3 58.40 -34.35 1.53
C ILE A 3 58.29 -35.40 0.41
N GLY A 4 57.81 -34.97 -0.76
CA GLY A 4 57.90 -35.74 -2.00
C GLY A 4 57.37 -35.00 -3.24
N TYR A 5 58.11 -34.01 -3.71
CA TYR A 5 58.03 -33.50 -5.09
C TYR A 5 58.39 -34.63 -6.08
N ARG A 6 57.73 -34.69 -7.24
CA ARG A 6 58.40 -35.09 -8.49
C ARG A 6 57.78 -34.41 -9.71
N SER A 7 58.68 -33.90 -10.53
CA SER A 7 58.47 -33.05 -11.69
C SER A 7 58.43 -33.84 -13.00
N LEU A 8 57.94 -33.13 -14.02
CA LEU A 8 58.25 -33.18 -15.45
C LEU A 8 58.27 -34.54 -16.14
N HIS A 9 57.48 -34.66 -17.22
CA HIS A 9 58.02 -35.03 -18.53
C HIS A 9 57.36 -34.21 -19.64
N VAL A 10 58.25 -33.73 -20.52
CA VAL A 10 58.05 -33.00 -21.76
C VAL A 10 57.78 -34.02 -22.87
N ALA A 11 56.87 -33.73 -23.80
CA ALA A 11 56.98 -34.25 -25.17
C ALA A 11 56.21 -33.34 -26.13
N ALA A 12 56.97 -32.72 -27.03
CA ALA A 12 56.51 -31.95 -28.16
C ALA A 12 55.86 -32.84 -29.22
N GLY A 13 54.81 -32.33 -29.87
CA GLY A 13 54.16 -32.95 -31.01
C GLY A 13 53.65 -31.88 -31.97
N VAL A 14 54.48 -31.54 -32.95
CA VAL A 14 54.16 -30.75 -34.15
C VAL A 14 53.04 -31.46 -34.91
N PHE A 15 51.96 -30.78 -35.30
CA PHE A 15 51.24 -31.14 -36.54
C PHE A 15 50.35 -29.99 -37.05
N LEU A 16 50.80 -29.45 -38.18
CA LEU A 16 50.04 -29.13 -39.39
C LEU A 16 48.93 -28.06 -39.35
N CYS A 17 49.29 -26.91 -39.95
CA CYS A 17 48.39 -25.89 -40.47
C CYS A 17 47.32 -26.46 -41.40
N LEU A 18 46.05 -26.17 -41.11
CA LEU A 18 44.99 -26.18 -42.11
C LEU A 18 44.19 -24.88 -42.00
N LEU A 19 44.40 -24.02 -42.99
CA LEU A 19 43.59 -22.84 -43.25
C LEU A 19 42.15 -23.28 -43.58
N ILE A 20 41.19 -22.81 -42.79
CA ILE A 20 39.81 -22.66 -43.25
C ILE A 20 39.40 -21.22 -42.96
N SER A 21 39.39 -20.42 -44.01
CA SER A 21 38.90 -19.06 -44.03
C SER A 21 37.37 -19.09 -43.90
N LEU A 22 36.86 -18.90 -42.68
CA LEU A 22 35.45 -18.60 -42.42
C LEU A 22 35.28 -17.08 -42.42
N THR A 23 34.97 -16.53 -43.59
CA THR A 23 34.49 -15.15 -43.74
C THR A 23 33.05 -15.11 -43.20
N ALA A 24 32.92 -14.93 -41.89
CA ALA A 24 31.64 -14.56 -41.30
C ALA A 24 31.36 -13.10 -41.65
N CYS A 25 30.38 -12.86 -42.52
CA CYS A 25 29.72 -11.56 -42.63
C CYS A 25 29.11 -11.22 -41.27
N LEU A 26 29.84 -10.46 -40.45
CA LEU A 26 29.26 -9.68 -39.37
C LEU A 26 28.43 -8.57 -40.02
N THR A 27 27.16 -8.87 -40.29
CA THR A 27 26.17 -7.81 -40.44
C THR A 27 26.10 -7.11 -39.08
N ALA A 28 26.64 -5.90 -39.02
CA ALA A 28 26.45 -5.00 -37.89
C ALA A 28 24.94 -4.73 -37.78
N THR A 29 24.27 -5.54 -36.96
CA THR A 29 22.94 -5.19 -36.46
C THR A 29 23.15 -3.96 -35.60
N ALA A 30 22.67 -2.81 -36.08
CA ALA A 30 22.59 -1.61 -35.27
C ALA A 30 21.92 -1.99 -33.94
N ALA A 31 22.59 -1.71 -32.83
CA ALA A 31 22.02 -1.89 -31.51
C ALA A 31 20.63 -1.24 -31.48
N PRO A 32 19.61 -1.89 -30.93
CA PRO A 32 18.31 -1.26 -30.79
C PRO A 32 18.51 0.03 -29.98
N SER A 33 18.19 1.14 -30.64
CA SER A 33 18.09 2.47 -30.04
C SER A 33 17.39 2.34 -28.69
N SER A 34 18.11 2.62 -27.62
CA SER A 34 17.65 2.63 -26.23
C SER A 34 16.62 3.74 -26.03
N ALA A 35 15.41 3.53 -26.52
CA ALA A 35 14.33 4.50 -26.52
C ALA A 35 13.52 4.42 -25.22
N PHE A 36 14.17 4.50 -24.04
CA PHE A 36 13.49 4.75 -22.74
C PHE A 36 14.44 5.37 -21.69
N TYR A 37 15.44 6.16 -22.10
CA TYR A 37 16.10 7.04 -21.13
C TYR A 37 15.23 8.26 -20.90
N HIS A 38 14.26 8.15 -19.99
CA HIS A 38 13.71 9.35 -19.37
C HIS A 38 14.88 10.08 -18.70
N LYS A 39 15.19 11.27 -19.21
CA LYS A 39 16.15 12.17 -18.57
C LYS A 39 15.68 12.38 -17.14
N PHE A 40 16.46 11.91 -16.17
CA PHE A 40 16.16 12.11 -14.77
C PHE A 40 16.20 13.61 -14.48
N GLU A 41 15.07 14.15 -14.03
CA GLU A 41 14.98 15.51 -13.49
C GLU A 41 15.02 15.39 -11.97
N PRO A 42 16.01 16.01 -11.30
CA PRO A 42 16.07 16.06 -9.85
C PRO A 42 14.77 16.58 -9.25
N PRO A 43 14.31 16.04 -8.11
CA PRO A 43 13.16 16.61 -7.42
C PRO A 43 13.46 18.04 -6.97
N ALA A 44 12.44 18.89 -7.01
CA ALA A 44 12.56 20.26 -6.50
C ALA A 44 12.72 20.25 -4.98
N LEU A 45 13.53 21.18 -4.45
CA LEU A 45 13.65 21.40 -3.02
C LEU A 45 12.29 21.88 -2.46
N PRO A 46 11.76 21.27 -1.38
CA PRO A 46 10.51 21.72 -0.78
C PRO A 46 10.66 23.17 -0.31
N PRO A 47 9.76 24.10 -0.71
CA PRO A 47 9.91 25.52 -0.39
C PRO A 47 9.85 25.81 1.11
N LEU A 48 9.25 24.91 1.88
CA LEU A 48 9.18 24.93 3.33
C LEU A 48 9.62 23.57 3.86
N ILE A 49 10.38 23.59 4.95
CA ILE A 49 10.72 22.41 5.74
C ILE A 49 10.39 22.64 7.21
N THR A 50 10.05 21.57 7.93
CA THR A 50 9.72 21.63 9.37
C THR A 50 10.87 21.06 10.19
N LEU A 51 11.35 21.85 11.15
CA LEU A 51 12.40 21.47 12.09
C LEU A 51 11.77 21.00 13.40
N PHE A 52 12.19 19.84 13.89
CA PHE A 52 11.63 19.21 15.09
C PHE A 52 12.50 19.40 16.34
N GLU A 53 13.73 19.87 16.17
CA GLU A 53 14.70 20.07 17.24
C GLU A 53 15.42 21.43 17.11
N ASN A 54 16.17 21.80 18.14
CA ASN A 54 17.04 22.97 18.08
C ASN A 54 18.10 22.73 17.00
N THR A 55 18.01 23.51 15.91
CA THR A 55 18.83 23.31 14.72
C THR A 55 19.95 24.35 14.68
N PRO A 56 21.24 23.97 14.64
CA PRO A 56 22.34 24.92 14.54
C PRO A 56 22.36 25.63 13.17
N LEU A 57 22.74 26.90 13.17
CA LEU A 57 22.86 27.75 11.99
C LEU A 57 24.32 28.02 11.66
N TYR A 58 24.72 27.70 10.43
CA TYR A 58 26.08 27.87 9.94
C TYR A 58 26.15 28.93 8.85
N PRO A 59 27.22 29.73 8.79
CA PRO A 59 27.42 30.70 7.71
C PRO A 59 27.74 30.02 6.37
N GLU A 60 28.35 28.84 6.42
CA GLU A 60 28.80 28.04 5.28
C GLU A 60 28.46 26.56 5.54
N PRO A 61 28.35 25.71 4.49
CA PRO A 61 28.03 24.29 4.65
C PRO A 61 29.27 23.49 5.11
N ASP A 62 29.77 23.81 6.30
CA ASP A 62 30.96 23.23 6.91
C ASP A 62 30.77 23.04 8.42
N GLU A 63 30.74 21.79 8.90
CA GLU A 63 30.62 21.47 10.33
C GLU A 63 31.90 21.77 11.13
N SER A 64 33.03 22.11 10.46
CA SER A 64 34.26 22.51 11.15
C SER A 64 34.21 23.95 11.68
N VAL A 65 33.24 24.75 11.22
CA VAL A 65 32.99 26.11 11.69
C VAL A 65 31.94 26.07 12.80
N ASP A 66 32.21 26.75 13.92
CA ASP A 66 31.23 26.85 15.00
C ASP A 66 29.92 27.50 14.49
N PRO A 67 28.75 26.95 14.85
CA PRO A 67 27.48 27.54 14.47
C PRO A 67 27.34 28.93 15.10
N TRP A 68 26.88 29.90 14.32
CA TRP A 68 26.67 31.27 14.80
C TRP A 68 25.49 31.39 15.76
N ALA A 69 24.52 30.49 15.63
CA ALA A 69 23.31 30.48 16.41
C ALA A 69 22.62 29.11 16.35
N SER A 70 21.49 28.98 17.03
CA SER A 70 20.54 27.89 16.84
C SER A 70 19.13 28.44 16.82
N ILE A 71 18.25 27.77 16.08
CA ILE A 71 16.82 28.07 16.04
C ILE A 71 16.03 26.92 16.64
N SER A 72 14.99 27.25 17.40
CA SER A 72 14.07 26.27 17.97
C SER A 72 13.19 25.61 16.90
N PRO A 73 12.54 24.47 17.21
CA PRO A 73 11.61 23.79 16.29
C PRO A 73 10.60 24.75 15.68
N GLN A 74 10.55 24.81 14.35
CA GLN A 74 9.66 25.67 13.58
C GLN A 74 9.69 25.28 12.09
N THR A 75 8.76 25.83 11.31
CA THR A 75 8.80 25.73 9.84
C THR A 75 9.61 26.89 9.27
N VAL A 76 10.52 26.59 8.33
CA VAL A 76 11.43 27.56 7.71
C VAL A 76 11.34 27.52 6.18
N GLU A 77 11.59 28.66 5.53
CA GLU A 77 11.70 28.76 4.07
C GLU A 77 13.08 28.30 3.59
N THR A 78 13.10 27.43 2.58
CA THR A 78 14.35 26.99 1.95
C THR A 78 14.76 27.93 0.82
N VAL A 79 16.07 28.08 0.63
CA VAL A 79 16.67 28.91 -0.43
C VAL A 79 17.34 28.04 -1.47
N GLU A 80 18.29 27.21 -1.04
CA GLU A 80 19.05 26.30 -1.88
C GLU A 80 19.50 25.09 -1.04
N ALA A 81 20.07 24.09 -1.70
CA ALA A 81 20.62 22.91 -1.06
C ALA A 81 21.92 22.54 -1.74
N GLU A 82 22.74 21.75 -1.06
CA GLU A 82 23.93 21.18 -1.69
C GLU A 82 23.59 20.33 -2.92
N LYS A 83 24.60 20.09 -3.74
CA LYS A 83 24.45 19.24 -4.91
C LYS A 83 24.04 17.82 -4.48
N ASP A 84 23.13 17.21 -5.24
CA ASP A 84 22.69 15.83 -5.01
C ASP A 84 22.02 15.59 -3.66
N TRP A 85 21.51 16.66 -3.01
CA TRP A 85 20.86 16.59 -1.69
C TRP A 85 19.71 15.56 -1.62
N TYR A 86 19.04 15.35 -2.74
CA TYR A 86 17.90 14.46 -2.90
C TYR A 86 18.27 12.97 -3.02
N ILE A 87 19.54 12.64 -3.24
CA ILE A 87 19.98 11.25 -3.35
C ILE A 87 19.87 10.63 -1.97
N ALA A 88 19.02 9.62 -1.83
CA ALA A 88 18.92 8.85 -0.60
C ALA A 88 20.28 8.18 -0.31
N PRO A 89 20.74 8.16 0.95
CA PRO A 89 21.97 7.48 1.32
C PRO A 89 21.90 5.98 0.98
N GLN A 90 23.03 5.40 0.54
CA GLN A 90 23.09 3.99 0.09
C GLN A 90 23.14 2.96 1.24
N SER A 91 23.28 3.43 2.48
CA SER A 91 23.27 2.60 3.70
C SER A 91 22.23 3.14 4.68
N ASP A 92 21.93 2.41 5.76
CA ASP A 92 21.10 2.88 6.90
C ASP A 92 21.69 4.10 7.64
N ASP A 93 22.72 4.74 7.10
CA ASP A 93 23.20 6.03 7.55
C ASP A 93 22.22 7.09 7.05
N ALA A 94 21.58 7.82 7.96
CA ALA A 94 20.60 8.86 7.63
C ALA A 94 21.17 10.01 6.80
N GLY A 95 22.50 10.04 6.59
CA GLY A 95 23.17 10.82 5.55
C GLY A 95 22.75 12.28 5.57
N LYS A 96 23.41 13.09 6.37
CA LYS A 96 23.07 14.52 6.49
C LYS A 96 23.22 15.26 5.16
N ARG A 97 22.43 16.32 4.99
CA ARG A 97 22.43 17.22 3.85
C ARG A 97 22.44 18.67 4.29
N TRP A 98 23.20 19.47 3.55
CA TRP A 98 23.23 20.91 3.73
C TRP A 98 22.08 21.58 3.00
N ILE A 99 21.23 22.27 3.76
CA ILE A 99 20.11 23.06 3.25
C ILE A 99 20.30 24.49 3.71
N LYS A 100 20.16 25.44 2.80
CA LYS A 100 20.16 26.86 3.13
C LYS A 100 18.73 27.33 3.35
N ILE A 101 18.52 28.05 4.45
CA ILE A 101 17.21 28.56 4.85
C ILE A 101 17.25 30.07 5.04
N LYS A 102 16.10 30.72 4.90
CA LYS A 102 15.96 32.12 5.29
C LYS A 102 15.81 32.23 6.80
N THR A 103 16.58 33.11 7.41
CA THR A 103 16.37 33.52 8.79
C THR A 103 15.91 34.98 8.83
N THR A 104 15.14 35.35 9.85
CA THR A 104 14.59 36.72 9.96
C THR A 104 15.62 37.75 10.42
N TRP A 105 16.79 37.34 10.91
CA TRP A 105 17.74 38.22 11.61
C TRP A 105 19.23 38.00 11.28
N LEU A 106 19.64 36.86 10.72
CA LEU A 106 21.02 36.60 10.27
C LEU A 106 21.17 36.56 8.74
N GLY A 107 20.08 36.76 8.00
CA GLY A 107 20.05 36.49 6.57
C GLY A 107 19.96 34.99 6.28
N ASP A 108 20.40 34.57 5.11
CA ASP A 108 20.32 33.17 4.70
C ASP A 108 21.44 32.36 5.35
N MET A 109 21.08 31.28 6.05
CA MET A 109 22.01 30.45 6.83
C MET A 109 21.87 28.98 6.43
N TRP A 110 22.95 28.22 6.59
CA TRP A 110 22.99 26.78 6.33
C TRP A 110 22.59 25.99 7.58
N ILE A 111 21.85 24.91 7.36
CA ILE A 111 21.53 23.89 8.35
C ILE A 111 21.93 22.52 7.82
N HIS A 112 22.27 21.60 8.71
CA HIS A 112 22.73 20.26 8.37
C HIS A 112 21.78 19.22 8.97
N LEU A 113 20.92 18.65 8.14
CA LEU A 113 19.83 17.76 8.57
C LEU A 113 20.01 16.36 8.03
N ASN A 114 19.63 15.35 8.81
CA ASN A 114 19.47 14.00 8.27
C ASN A 114 18.47 14.00 7.11
N TYR A 115 18.69 13.17 6.10
CA TYR A 115 17.85 13.10 4.91
C TYR A 115 16.37 12.85 5.23
N ASP A 116 16.09 12.00 6.20
CA ASP A 116 14.74 11.64 6.64
C ASP A 116 14.04 12.73 7.47
N ARG A 117 14.78 13.76 7.91
CA ARG A 117 14.26 14.95 8.60
C ARG A 117 14.00 16.13 7.65
N ILE A 118 14.39 16.00 6.39
CA ILE A 118 14.02 16.97 5.36
C ILE A 118 12.61 16.63 4.92
N GLY A 119 11.68 17.56 5.09
CA GLY A 119 10.30 17.34 4.70
C GLY A 119 9.36 18.41 5.20
N MET A 120 8.11 18.30 4.77
CA MET A 120 7.07 19.28 5.06
C MET A 120 6.01 18.67 5.96
N LEU A 121 5.73 19.36 7.07
CA LEU A 121 4.54 19.10 7.87
C LEU A 121 3.30 19.69 7.18
N LYS A 122 2.31 18.85 6.90
CA LYS A 122 1.01 19.23 6.34
C LYS A 122 -0.06 18.95 7.39
N ALA A 123 -0.88 19.94 7.70
CA ALA A 123 -2.04 19.72 8.55
C ALA A 123 -3.00 18.71 7.90
N ALA A 124 -3.63 17.88 8.73
CA ALA A 124 -4.63 16.92 8.34
C ALA A 124 -5.77 16.93 9.37
N ASP A 125 -6.92 16.40 8.98
CA ASP A 125 -8.06 16.14 9.85
C ASP A 125 -8.76 14.91 9.24
N THR A 126 -8.24 13.74 9.57
CA THR A 126 -8.71 12.47 9.01
C THR A 126 -8.59 11.36 10.05
N ASN A 127 -9.34 10.29 9.87
CA ASN A 127 -9.21 9.11 10.72
C ASN A 127 -8.50 8.00 9.96
N ILE A 128 -7.63 7.28 10.66
CA ILE A 128 -6.83 6.19 10.11
C ILE A 128 -7.13 4.93 10.92
N ALA A 129 -7.52 3.85 10.24
CA ALA A 129 -7.65 2.55 10.88
C ALA A 129 -6.31 1.82 10.85
N LEU A 130 -5.80 1.47 12.03
CA LEU A 130 -4.69 0.55 12.22
C LEU A 130 -5.25 -0.87 12.14
N ILE A 131 -4.95 -1.57 11.04
CA ILE A 131 -5.42 -2.95 10.88
C ILE A 131 -4.59 -3.90 11.74
N TRP A 132 -3.30 -3.59 11.92
CA TRP A 132 -2.39 -4.33 12.79
C TRP A 132 -1.89 -3.45 13.94
N SER A 133 -1.13 -4.08 14.85
CA SER A 133 -0.44 -3.32 15.89
C SER A 133 0.59 -2.38 15.27
N ALA A 134 0.67 -1.14 15.75
CA ALA A 134 1.55 -0.13 15.21
C ALA A 134 2.44 0.47 16.31
N ALA A 135 3.75 0.49 16.06
CA ALA A 135 4.70 1.15 16.95
C ALA A 135 4.61 2.68 16.82
N LEU A 136 4.78 3.38 17.94
CA LEU A 136 4.73 4.83 17.99
C LEU A 136 6.12 5.44 18.03
N TYR A 137 6.24 6.63 17.46
CA TYR A 137 7.48 7.39 17.37
C TYR A 137 7.26 8.80 17.93
N SER A 138 8.25 9.36 18.61
CA SER A 138 8.16 10.72 19.13
C SER A 138 8.32 11.80 18.04
N GLU A 139 8.90 11.42 16.90
CA GLU A 139 9.18 12.27 15.73
C GLU A 139 8.93 11.48 14.44
N PRO A 140 8.80 12.12 13.26
CA PRO A 140 8.47 11.43 12.01
C PRO A 140 9.64 10.65 11.38
N VAL A 141 10.56 10.11 12.20
CA VAL A 141 11.77 9.39 11.75
C VAL A 141 11.94 8.07 12.51
N LYS A 142 12.64 7.11 11.90
CA LYS A 142 12.76 5.76 12.46
C LYS A 142 13.53 5.69 13.77
N ASP A 143 14.53 6.54 13.93
CA ASP A 143 15.38 6.53 15.13
C ASP A 143 14.67 7.11 16.36
N ALA A 144 13.47 7.68 16.19
CA ALA A 144 12.62 8.21 17.25
C ALA A 144 11.59 7.18 17.76
N LEU A 145 11.86 5.88 17.59
CA LEU A 145 11.00 4.80 18.04
C LEU A 145 10.81 4.85 19.56
N THR A 146 9.57 4.73 20.01
CA THR A 146 9.22 4.58 21.42
C THR A 146 8.95 3.11 21.76
N ASP A 147 8.87 2.80 23.06
CA ASP A 147 8.46 1.46 23.53
C ASP A 147 6.93 1.24 23.48
N VAL A 148 6.16 2.19 22.94
CA VAL A 148 4.69 2.14 22.91
C VAL A 148 4.20 1.55 21.60
N VAL A 149 3.27 0.61 21.72
CA VAL A 149 2.60 -0.05 20.59
C VAL A 149 1.10 0.08 20.76
N LEU A 150 0.41 0.58 19.73
CA LEU A 150 -1.05 0.59 19.66
C LEU A 150 -1.53 -0.73 19.09
N SER A 151 -2.54 -1.34 19.73
CA SER A 151 -3.32 -2.42 19.13
C SER A 151 -4.16 -1.89 17.96
N PRO A 152 -4.66 -2.78 17.06
CA PRO A 152 -5.57 -2.40 15.99
C PRO A 152 -6.74 -1.55 16.51
N GLN A 153 -6.93 -0.38 15.93
CA GLN A 153 -7.95 0.60 16.29
C GLN A 153 -7.95 1.75 15.28
N THR A 154 -8.98 2.58 15.32
CA THR A 154 -9.00 3.82 14.55
C THR A 154 -8.55 5.00 15.39
N VAL A 155 -7.63 5.77 14.82
CA VAL A 155 -7.00 6.93 15.46
C VAL A 155 -7.25 8.18 14.62
N HIS A 156 -7.35 9.32 15.29
CA HIS A 156 -7.43 10.61 14.62
C HIS A 156 -6.02 11.07 14.23
N CYS A 157 -5.85 11.46 12.97
CA CYS A 157 -4.60 11.93 12.38
C CYS A 157 -4.72 13.42 12.07
N ASN A 158 -3.88 14.22 12.73
CA ASN A 158 -3.94 15.68 12.66
C ASN A 158 -2.83 16.31 11.79
N ALA A 159 -1.85 15.51 11.32
CA ALA A 159 -0.84 15.97 10.37
C ALA A 159 -0.15 14.82 9.62
N PHE A 160 0.46 15.14 8.48
CA PHE A 160 1.40 14.28 7.76
C PHE A 160 2.76 14.96 7.65
N PHE A 161 3.83 14.18 7.74
CA PHE A 161 5.17 14.62 7.36
C PHE A 161 5.58 13.90 6.08
N VAL A 162 5.92 14.67 5.05
CA VAL A 162 6.27 14.13 3.73
C VAL A 162 7.73 14.45 3.42
N THR A 163 8.53 13.40 3.22
CA THR A 163 9.94 13.53 2.84
C THR A 163 10.10 13.74 1.31
N PRO A 164 11.28 14.19 0.85
CA PRO A 164 11.63 14.25 -0.58
C PRO A 164 11.50 12.92 -1.32
N SER A 165 11.73 11.79 -0.64
CA SER A 165 11.56 10.45 -1.21
C SER A 165 10.10 10.06 -1.41
N GLY A 166 9.15 10.86 -0.89
CA GLY A 166 7.73 10.54 -0.88
C GLY A 166 7.31 9.64 0.28
N ASP A 167 8.20 9.36 1.24
CA ASP A 167 7.80 8.67 2.47
C ASP A 167 6.86 9.58 3.27
N VAL A 168 5.82 8.98 3.84
CA VAL A 168 4.83 9.67 4.66
C VAL A 168 4.83 9.10 6.06
N ALA A 169 4.98 9.98 7.05
CA ALA A 169 4.69 9.69 8.45
C ALA A 169 3.39 10.40 8.87
N TYR A 170 2.63 9.77 9.74
CA TYR A 170 1.31 10.24 10.17
C TYR A 170 1.36 10.64 11.62
N ARG A 171 0.96 11.87 11.95
CA ARG A 171 0.85 12.31 13.34
C ARG A 171 -0.55 12.05 13.83
N ILE A 172 -0.65 11.22 14.86
CA ILE A 172 -1.90 10.80 15.46
C ILE A 172 -2.04 11.38 16.86
N GLU A 173 -3.27 11.65 17.26
CA GLU A 173 -3.59 12.12 18.59
C GLU A 173 -3.81 10.93 19.51
N THR A 174 -3.04 10.88 20.61
CA THR A 174 -3.28 9.91 21.69
C THR A 174 -3.70 10.64 22.95
N SER A 175 -4.68 10.11 23.67
CA SER A 175 -5.22 10.78 24.86
C SER A 175 -4.30 10.74 26.08
N TRP A 176 -3.26 9.90 26.08
CA TRP A 176 -2.35 9.71 27.21
C TRP A 176 -0.89 10.10 26.94
N LEU A 177 -0.42 10.05 25.69
CA LEU A 177 0.97 10.38 25.33
C LEU A 177 1.06 11.68 24.50
N GLY A 178 -0.07 12.31 24.22
CA GLY A 178 -0.16 13.44 23.29
C GLY A 178 0.00 13.00 21.84
N ASP A 179 0.46 13.92 21.00
CA ASP A 179 0.69 13.63 19.58
C ASP A 179 1.87 12.68 19.42
N GLN A 180 1.67 11.63 18.61
CA GLN A 180 2.67 10.61 18.30
C GLN A 180 2.71 10.35 16.80
N TRP A 181 3.79 9.74 16.33
CA TRP A 181 4.01 9.48 14.92
C TRP A 181 3.89 8.01 14.60
N LEU A 182 3.26 7.72 13.47
CA LEU A 182 3.34 6.45 12.76
C LEU A 182 4.33 6.63 11.61
N VAL A 183 5.50 6.01 11.71
CA VAL A 183 6.56 6.12 10.71
C VAL A 183 6.53 4.90 9.81
N ARG A 184 6.26 5.12 8.51
CA ARG A 184 6.08 4.06 7.51
C ARG A 184 5.12 2.95 7.98
N PRO A 185 3.91 3.30 8.43
CA PRO A 185 2.97 2.29 8.90
C PRO A 185 2.60 1.36 7.75
N ASN A 186 2.78 0.07 7.97
CA ASN A 186 2.23 -0.95 7.08
C ASN A 186 0.78 -1.22 7.49
N ASN A 187 -0.08 -1.52 6.51
CA ASN A 187 -1.45 -2.00 6.74
C ASN A 187 -2.33 -1.02 7.53
N ILE A 188 -2.42 0.21 7.03
CA ILE A 188 -3.41 1.20 7.49
C ILE A 188 -4.46 1.44 6.42
N LEU A 189 -5.67 1.80 6.85
CA LEU A 189 -6.70 2.34 5.98
C LEU A 189 -6.84 3.83 6.26
N LEU A 190 -6.79 4.62 5.19
CA LEU A 190 -6.89 6.07 5.25
C LEU A 190 -8.34 6.53 5.06
N ASP A 191 -8.61 7.76 5.46
CA ASP A 191 -9.86 8.47 5.21
C ASP A 191 -11.10 7.71 5.72
N MET A 192 -10.97 7.22 6.95
CA MET A 192 -12.04 6.55 7.66
C MET A 192 -13.12 7.56 8.07
N GLU A 193 -14.38 7.25 7.77
CA GLU A 193 -15.52 8.01 8.27
C GLU A 193 -16.08 7.32 9.52
N ILE A 194 -16.07 8.03 10.65
CA ILE A 194 -16.66 7.56 11.90
C ILE A 194 -18.19 7.70 11.83
N LEU A 195 -18.91 6.61 12.04
CA LEU A 195 -20.37 6.53 11.86
C LEU A 195 -21.13 6.47 13.17
N ASN A 196 -20.72 5.57 14.08
CA ASN A 196 -21.35 5.31 15.37
C ASN A 196 -22.90 5.31 15.35
N ARG A 197 -23.49 4.50 14.47
CA ARG A 197 -24.95 4.43 14.30
C ARG A 197 -25.44 3.01 13.99
N GLU A 198 -26.70 2.75 14.26
CA GLU A 198 -27.34 1.50 13.82
C GLU A 198 -27.45 1.41 12.30
N MET A 199 -27.31 0.19 11.79
CA MET A 199 -27.41 -0.15 10.37
C MET A 199 -28.15 -1.48 10.21
N THR A 200 -29.20 -1.49 9.39
CA THR A 200 -29.96 -2.71 9.10
C THR A 200 -29.37 -3.43 7.89
N LEU A 201 -29.13 -4.73 8.04
CA LEU A 201 -28.77 -5.66 6.98
C LEU A 201 -30.01 -6.47 6.59
N PRO A 202 -30.65 -6.19 5.44
CA PRO A 202 -31.94 -6.79 5.09
C PRO A 202 -31.82 -8.24 4.59
N THR A 203 -30.63 -8.65 4.17
CA THR A 203 -30.33 -9.96 3.59
C THR A 203 -29.03 -10.52 4.17
N GLU A 204 -28.77 -11.79 3.89
CA GLU A 204 -27.49 -12.42 4.23
C GLU A 204 -26.34 -11.60 3.66
N THR A 205 -25.38 -11.21 4.49
CA THR A 205 -24.25 -10.36 4.11
C THR A 205 -22.94 -11.06 4.40
N LEU A 206 -21.97 -10.98 3.50
CA LEU A 206 -20.64 -11.57 3.71
C LEU A 206 -19.97 -10.93 4.92
N ARG A 207 -19.67 -11.76 5.92
CA ARG A 207 -18.82 -11.44 7.07
C ARG A 207 -17.37 -11.50 6.63
N MET A 208 -16.62 -10.44 6.92
CA MET A 208 -15.21 -10.32 6.61
C MET A 208 -14.45 -10.17 7.92
N GLU A 209 -13.62 -11.15 8.29
CA GLU A 209 -12.81 -11.06 9.51
C GLU A 209 -11.79 -9.92 9.40
N ASP A 210 -11.22 -9.74 8.20
CA ASP A 210 -10.36 -8.62 7.82
C ASP A 210 -10.97 -7.82 6.67
N TYR A 211 -10.57 -6.54 6.53
CA TYR A 211 -11.09 -5.64 5.48
C TYR A 211 -10.97 -6.18 4.04
N ASP A 212 -9.98 -7.04 3.77
CA ASP A 212 -9.68 -7.58 2.44
C ASP A 212 -10.22 -9.01 2.23
N THR A 213 -10.96 -9.58 3.20
CA THR A 213 -11.37 -10.99 3.20
C THR A 213 -11.99 -11.42 1.87
N ALA A 214 -12.87 -10.60 1.30
CA ALA A 214 -13.52 -10.89 0.02
C ALA A 214 -12.50 -11.20 -1.09
N GLN A 215 -11.39 -10.45 -1.14
CA GLN A 215 -10.28 -10.57 -2.12
C GLN A 215 -9.42 -11.81 -1.94
N ARG A 216 -9.50 -12.45 -0.77
CA ARG A 216 -8.70 -13.63 -0.45
C ARG A 216 -9.48 -14.94 -0.59
N LEU A 217 -10.80 -14.89 -0.78
CA LEU A 217 -11.62 -16.08 -0.96
C LEU A 217 -11.17 -16.87 -2.20
N GLN A 218 -10.76 -18.11 -1.97
CA GLN A 218 -10.39 -19.05 -3.04
C GLN A 218 -11.55 -19.99 -3.39
N ARG A 219 -12.45 -20.21 -2.43
CA ARG A 219 -13.61 -21.10 -2.59
C ARG A 219 -14.89 -20.48 -2.01
N PRO A 220 -16.06 -20.74 -2.59
CA PRO A 220 -17.34 -20.28 -2.04
C PRO A 220 -17.59 -20.80 -0.63
N SER A 221 -17.10 -22.00 -0.29
CA SER A 221 -17.23 -22.59 1.04
C SER A 221 -16.50 -21.81 2.15
N GLU A 222 -15.55 -20.95 1.79
CA GLU A 222 -14.84 -20.07 2.73
C GLU A 222 -15.64 -18.80 3.05
N ALA A 223 -16.68 -18.51 2.26
CA ALA A 223 -17.55 -17.37 2.49
C ALA A 223 -18.44 -17.62 3.69
N HIS A 224 -18.33 -16.77 4.70
CA HIS A 224 -19.17 -16.81 5.89
C HIS A 224 -20.21 -15.70 5.77
N PHE A 225 -21.49 -16.05 5.65
CA PHE A 225 -22.56 -15.07 5.63
C PHE A 225 -23.18 -14.93 7.01
N ILE A 226 -23.43 -13.70 7.43
CA ILE A 226 -24.28 -13.42 8.58
C ILE A 226 -25.73 -13.26 8.12
N PRO A 227 -26.73 -13.70 8.92
CA PRO A 227 -28.14 -13.53 8.59
C PRO A 227 -28.56 -12.04 8.64
N PRO A 228 -29.73 -11.70 8.07
CA PRO A 228 -30.34 -10.39 8.22
C PRO A 228 -30.44 -9.99 9.70
N GLN A 229 -29.94 -8.80 10.03
CA GLN A 229 -29.90 -8.30 11.41
C GLN A 229 -29.64 -6.79 11.43
N THR A 230 -29.81 -6.17 12.59
CA THR A 230 -29.31 -4.81 12.83
C THR A 230 -27.94 -4.91 13.50
N VAL A 231 -26.97 -4.18 12.96
CA VAL A 231 -25.62 -4.05 13.52
C VAL A 231 -25.35 -2.60 13.90
N PHE A 232 -24.35 -2.36 14.75
CA PHE A 232 -23.87 -1.02 15.04
C PHE A 232 -22.66 -0.72 14.15
N ALA A 233 -22.82 0.18 13.18
CA ALA A 233 -21.73 0.62 12.31
C ALA A 233 -20.82 1.60 13.06
N LEU A 234 -19.57 1.19 13.26
CA LEU A 234 -18.56 1.98 13.96
C LEU A 234 -17.98 3.02 13.01
N GLU A 235 -17.56 2.58 11.83
CA GLU A 235 -16.82 3.37 10.85
C GLU A 235 -16.93 2.74 9.46
N LYS A 236 -16.56 3.51 8.43
CA LYS A 236 -16.48 3.03 7.05
C LYS A 236 -15.27 3.55 6.29
N THR A 237 -14.81 2.76 5.34
CA THR A 237 -13.78 3.15 4.36
C THR A 237 -14.40 3.89 3.18
N VAL A 238 -13.55 4.57 2.39
CA VAL A 238 -13.93 5.18 1.10
C VAL A 238 -14.52 4.18 0.09
N ASN A 239 -14.21 2.89 0.25
CA ASN A 239 -14.71 1.80 -0.61
C ASN A 239 -16.00 1.16 -0.07
N ASN A 240 -16.71 1.84 0.84
CA ASN A 240 -17.95 1.37 1.46
C ASN A 240 -17.82 0.02 2.19
N GLN A 241 -16.64 -0.26 2.75
CA GLN A 241 -16.48 -1.33 3.73
C GLN A 241 -16.76 -0.76 5.11
N TYR A 242 -17.57 -1.44 5.89
CA TYR A 242 -18.00 -1.01 7.21
C TYR A 242 -17.40 -1.93 8.25
N HIS A 243 -16.80 -1.36 9.29
CA HIS A 243 -16.49 -2.10 10.50
C HIS A 243 -17.68 -1.97 11.44
N VAL A 244 -18.24 -3.10 11.84
CA VAL A 244 -19.49 -3.18 12.56
C VAL A 244 -19.36 -4.03 13.82
N ARG A 245 -20.25 -3.78 14.76
CA ARG A 245 -20.43 -4.60 15.96
C ARG A 245 -21.82 -5.24 15.96
N ALA A 246 -21.88 -6.55 16.11
CA ALA A 246 -23.12 -7.30 16.26
C ALA A 246 -23.68 -7.22 17.69
N GLU A 247 -24.90 -7.72 17.89
CA GLU A 247 -25.58 -7.71 19.20
C GLU A 247 -24.83 -8.51 20.27
N ASP A 248 -24.13 -9.57 19.87
CA ASP A 248 -23.28 -10.40 20.75
C ASP A 248 -21.96 -9.71 21.16
N GLY A 249 -21.71 -8.50 20.66
CA GLY A 249 -20.51 -7.72 20.91
C GLY A 249 -19.32 -8.05 19.99
N SER A 250 -19.43 -9.06 19.12
CA SER A 250 -18.38 -9.36 18.14
C SER A 250 -18.26 -8.24 17.10
N THR A 251 -17.02 -7.97 16.67
CA THR A 251 -16.71 -6.96 15.66
C THR A 251 -16.12 -7.60 14.42
N PHE A 252 -16.51 -7.13 13.25
CA PHE A 252 -16.04 -7.63 11.96
C PHE A 252 -16.30 -6.61 10.86
N TRP A 253 -15.72 -6.83 9.69
CA TRP A 253 -15.95 -6.01 8.51
C TRP A 253 -17.10 -6.60 7.66
N ILE A 254 -17.82 -5.73 6.98
CA ILE A 254 -18.79 -6.09 5.94
C ILE A 254 -18.69 -5.10 4.79
N ASN A 255 -19.21 -5.48 3.63
CA ASN A 255 -19.58 -4.53 2.59
C ASN A 255 -20.98 -4.91 2.11
N PRO A 256 -21.98 -4.01 2.20
CA PRO A 256 -23.33 -4.29 1.71
C PRO A 256 -23.40 -4.70 0.23
N ALA A 257 -22.40 -4.37 -0.59
CA ALA A 257 -22.28 -4.86 -1.95
C ALA A 257 -22.05 -6.38 -2.04
N TYR A 258 -21.56 -7.03 -0.97
CA TYR A 258 -21.44 -8.48 -0.83
C TYR A 258 -22.66 -9.13 -0.13
N ALA A 259 -23.81 -8.47 -0.13
CA ALA A 259 -25.05 -9.05 0.37
C ALA A 259 -25.80 -9.83 -0.71
N GLN A 260 -26.55 -10.85 -0.30
CA GLN A 260 -27.52 -11.52 -1.17
C GLN A 260 -28.58 -10.51 -1.62
N PRO A 261 -29.08 -10.57 -2.87
CA PRO A 261 -30.02 -9.59 -3.37
C PRO A 261 -31.36 -9.68 -2.61
N PRO A 262 -31.98 -8.53 -2.27
CA PRO A 262 -33.30 -8.53 -1.69
C PRO A 262 -34.33 -9.07 -2.70
N GLN A 263 -35.37 -9.73 -2.19
CA GLN A 263 -36.52 -10.20 -3.00
C GLN A 263 -36.18 -11.24 -4.08
N ALA A 264 -35.07 -11.98 -3.95
CA ALA A 264 -34.83 -13.15 -4.78
C ALA A 264 -36.01 -14.13 -4.66
N LYS A 265 -36.55 -14.58 -5.80
CA LYS A 265 -37.71 -15.46 -5.88
C LYS A 265 -37.23 -16.90 -6.02
N GLU A 266 -37.81 -17.82 -5.25
CA GLU A 266 -37.61 -19.26 -5.45
C GLU A 266 -38.22 -19.68 -6.80
N ILE A 267 -37.50 -20.53 -7.53
CA ILE A 267 -37.92 -21.09 -8.82
C ILE A 267 -37.49 -22.57 -8.91
N ASP A 268 -38.00 -23.28 -9.91
CA ASP A 268 -37.48 -24.58 -10.33
C ASP A 268 -37.44 -24.58 -11.87
N GLU A 269 -36.34 -24.05 -12.42
CA GLU A 269 -36.19 -23.87 -13.86
C GLU A 269 -34.84 -24.42 -14.35
N THR A 270 -34.84 -24.92 -15.59
CA THR A 270 -33.61 -25.31 -16.29
C THR A 270 -33.20 -24.18 -17.23
N ILE A 271 -32.00 -23.64 -17.02
CA ILE A 271 -31.44 -22.55 -17.81
C ILE A 271 -30.41 -23.13 -18.79
N GLU A 272 -30.51 -22.75 -20.06
CA GLU A 272 -29.55 -23.13 -21.09
C GLU A 272 -28.46 -22.06 -21.25
N LEU A 273 -27.22 -22.46 -21.01
CA LEU A 273 -26.03 -21.64 -21.22
C LEU A 273 -25.43 -21.98 -22.59
N SER A 274 -25.35 -20.98 -23.47
CA SER A 274 -24.81 -21.11 -24.84
C SER A 274 -23.37 -20.62 -24.96
N LYS A 275 -22.85 -19.94 -23.94
CA LYS A 275 -21.48 -19.41 -23.84
C LYS A 275 -20.85 -19.77 -22.50
N GLU A 276 -19.54 -19.58 -22.41
CA GLU A 276 -18.86 -19.59 -21.11
C GLU A 276 -19.46 -18.53 -20.19
N THR A 277 -19.84 -18.92 -18.97
CA THR A 277 -20.57 -18.06 -18.03
C THR A 277 -19.85 -18.03 -16.69
N LEU A 278 -19.53 -16.84 -16.19
CA LEU A 278 -18.91 -16.68 -14.87
C LEU A 278 -19.89 -17.05 -13.75
N VAL A 279 -19.36 -17.62 -12.67
CA VAL A 279 -20.13 -17.94 -11.45
C VAL A 279 -19.71 -17.03 -10.30
N HIS A 280 -20.65 -16.25 -9.77
CA HIS A 280 -20.42 -15.20 -8.79
C HIS A 280 -20.95 -15.58 -7.41
N LEU A 281 -20.30 -15.12 -6.34
CA LEU A 281 -20.82 -15.33 -4.98
C LEU A 281 -22.13 -14.58 -4.73
N VAL A 282 -22.19 -13.37 -5.28
CA VAL A 282 -23.33 -12.44 -5.22
C VAL A 282 -23.47 -11.76 -6.58
N PRO A 283 -24.68 -11.35 -6.99
CA PRO A 283 -24.91 -10.76 -8.30
C PRO A 283 -24.68 -9.24 -8.34
N THR A 284 -24.46 -8.61 -7.18
CA THR A 284 -24.33 -7.15 -7.01
C THR A 284 -22.91 -6.61 -7.22
N THR A 285 -21.92 -7.50 -7.41
CA THR A 285 -20.52 -7.15 -7.63
C THR A 285 -19.86 -8.20 -8.53
N PHE A 286 -18.91 -7.75 -9.35
CA PHE A 286 -18.20 -8.62 -10.29
C PHE A 286 -17.27 -9.63 -9.61
N TYR A 287 -16.78 -9.31 -8.43
CA TYR A 287 -15.89 -10.15 -7.64
C TYR A 287 -16.50 -10.33 -6.24
N PRO A 288 -16.33 -11.46 -5.52
CA PRO A 288 -15.62 -12.67 -5.94
C PRO A 288 -16.43 -13.53 -6.93
N PHE A 289 -15.71 -14.11 -7.91
CA PHE A 289 -16.21 -15.12 -8.83
C PHE A 289 -15.33 -16.37 -8.74
N PHE A 290 -15.89 -17.55 -9.03
CA PHE A 290 -15.27 -18.84 -8.73
C PHE A 290 -15.18 -19.75 -9.97
N GLY A 291 -14.67 -19.17 -11.05
CA GLY A 291 -14.46 -19.85 -12.33
C GLY A 291 -15.59 -19.61 -13.33
N THR A 292 -15.65 -20.50 -14.33
CA THR A 292 -16.60 -20.43 -15.45
C THR A 292 -17.30 -21.76 -15.66
N LEU A 293 -18.57 -21.69 -16.05
CA LEU A 293 -19.33 -22.79 -16.62
C LEU A 293 -19.18 -22.77 -18.13
N THR A 294 -18.85 -23.90 -18.73
CA THR A 294 -18.97 -24.09 -20.19
C THR A 294 -20.44 -24.19 -20.61
N PRO A 295 -20.76 -24.01 -21.91
CA PRO A 295 -22.13 -24.17 -22.41
C PRO A 295 -22.78 -25.48 -21.98
N GLN A 296 -23.88 -25.40 -21.23
CA GLN A 296 -24.60 -26.55 -20.66
C GLN A 296 -25.98 -26.14 -20.14
N LYS A 297 -26.78 -27.12 -19.72
CA LYS A 297 -28.05 -26.86 -19.01
C LYS A 297 -27.81 -26.96 -17.51
N VAL A 298 -28.25 -25.95 -16.76
CA VAL A 298 -28.12 -25.88 -15.30
C VAL A 298 -29.49 -25.73 -14.64
N LYS A 299 -29.67 -26.31 -13.46
CA LYS A 299 -30.88 -26.16 -12.67
C LYS A 299 -30.74 -24.94 -11.75
N ALA A 300 -31.61 -23.95 -11.94
CA ALA A 300 -31.70 -22.78 -11.09
C ALA A 300 -32.80 -22.95 -10.04
N PHE A 301 -32.51 -22.49 -8.83
CA PHE A 301 -33.44 -22.54 -7.71
C PHE A 301 -33.85 -21.15 -7.19
N LYS A 302 -33.11 -20.09 -7.57
CA LYS A 302 -33.55 -18.69 -7.37
C LYS A 302 -33.36 -17.85 -8.62
N GLN A 303 -34.19 -16.83 -8.75
CA GLN A 303 -33.98 -15.72 -9.68
C GLN A 303 -33.99 -14.38 -8.95
N TRP A 304 -33.25 -13.42 -9.51
CA TRP A 304 -33.29 -12.03 -9.10
C TRP A 304 -33.31 -11.13 -10.33
N ASP A 305 -34.31 -10.26 -10.40
CA ASP A 305 -34.43 -9.20 -11.40
C ASP A 305 -33.65 -7.98 -10.88
N ALA A 306 -32.47 -7.73 -11.44
CA ALA A 306 -31.62 -6.61 -11.06
C ALA A 306 -32.21 -5.26 -11.52
N PRO A 307 -31.92 -4.14 -10.83
CA PRO A 307 -32.44 -2.82 -11.18
C PRO A 307 -32.05 -2.33 -12.59
N ASP A 308 -30.98 -2.85 -13.16
CA ASP A 308 -30.51 -2.54 -14.52
C ASP A 308 -31.23 -3.37 -15.61
N GLY A 309 -32.22 -4.19 -15.23
CA GLY A 309 -33.00 -5.03 -16.13
C GLY A 309 -32.36 -6.39 -16.42
N GLN A 310 -31.19 -6.69 -15.85
CA GLN A 310 -30.56 -8.01 -15.97
C GLN A 310 -31.25 -9.02 -15.05
N ARG A 311 -31.32 -10.28 -15.49
CA ARG A 311 -31.86 -11.37 -14.67
C ARG A 311 -30.77 -12.35 -14.29
N TRP A 312 -30.53 -12.44 -12.99
CA TRP A 312 -29.57 -13.35 -12.39
C TRP A 312 -30.26 -14.60 -11.88
N TYR A 313 -29.57 -15.74 -11.94
CA TYR A 313 -30.07 -17.02 -11.45
C TYR A 313 -29.10 -17.63 -10.46
N ARG A 314 -29.61 -18.19 -9.35
CA ARG A 314 -28.80 -18.94 -8.40
C ARG A 314 -28.93 -20.43 -8.68
N ILE A 315 -27.80 -21.12 -8.75
CA ILE A 315 -27.69 -22.53 -9.15
C ILE A 315 -26.88 -23.31 -8.12
N HIS A 316 -27.08 -24.62 -8.07
CA HIS A 316 -26.16 -25.53 -7.39
C HIS A 316 -25.01 -25.85 -8.35
N SER A 317 -23.80 -25.42 -8.03
CA SER A 317 -22.59 -25.69 -8.83
C SER A 317 -21.70 -26.74 -8.16
N TRP A 318 -20.62 -27.15 -8.86
CA TRP A 318 -19.59 -28.03 -8.29
C TRP A 318 -18.86 -27.43 -7.09
N ASN A 319 -18.96 -26.11 -6.91
CA ASN A 319 -18.26 -25.35 -5.89
C ASN A 319 -19.20 -24.73 -4.85
N GLY A 320 -20.49 -25.11 -4.85
CA GLY A 320 -21.53 -24.56 -3.98
C GLY A 320 -22.54 -23.68 -4.72
N ASP A 321 -23.35 -22.96 -3.95
CA ASP A 321 -24.46 -22.17 -4.49
C ASP A 321 -24.00 -20.80 -4.98
N LEU A 322 -24.10 -20.57 -6.28
CA LEU A 322 -23.55 -19.39 -6.94
C LEU A 322 -24.57 -18.74 -7.88
N TRP A 323 -24.36 -17.46 -8.14
CA TRP A 323 -25.14 -16.66 -9.07
C TRP A 323 -24.52 -16.66 -10.46
N ILE A 324 -25.35 -16.71 -11.49
CA ILE A 324 -24.96 -16.61 -12.89
C ILE A 324 -25.80 -15.57 -13.61
N LEU A 325 -25.18 -14.94 -14.59
CA LEU A 325 -25.85 -14.10 -15.58
C LEU A 325 -25.74 -14.80 -16.95
N PRO A 326 -26.81 -15.45 -17.44
CA PRO A 326 -26.71 -16.29 -18.62
C PRO A 326 -26.34 -15.52 -19.89
N ASN A 327 -25.43 -16.10 -20.68
CA ASN A 327 -25.14 -15.71 -22.07
C ASN A 327 -24.58 -14.30 -22.28
N GLN A 328 -24.07 -13.65 -21.22
CA GLN A 328 -23.38 -12.36 -21.34
C GLN A 328 -22.15 -12.45 -22.25
#